data_AF-A0AA96JM60-F1
#
_entry.id   AF-A0AA96JM60-F1
#
_cell.length_a   1.000
_cell.length_b   1.000
_cell.length_c   1.000
_cell.angle_alpha   90.00
_cell.angle_beta   90.00
_cell.angle_gamma   90.00
#
_symmetry.space_group_name_H-M   'P 1'
#
loop_
_entity.id
_entity.type
_entity.pdbx_description
1 polymer ?
#
loop_
_entity_poly.entity_id
_entity_poly.type
_entity_poly.pdbx_seq_one_letter_code
_entity_poly.pdbx_strand_id
1 'polypeptide(L)'
;MSAIAPVLDGTVVLSTGAALALAPRVLRPGVRPGHETPPGPDTPDATPDATPDATPDTDEATSRSAPRPAPRRRRAPGPEALLALVGALFLLNQLAFAVHVRRVHGGSTAFIARHLPPGWFAVPRDSRTLDWLAAHTPAPELLAPSVLRVQAFLELPLVLLAFAAVLRRLDRPLYVRVARSPLLPLAAASYTAAFCAVEWDLRNPYTVDDIVLRIASALATPLLLARIASREPDTAPTAPRPVVFAIELWAYGQLMLVCYDTVLLYNLARLDEQRLARAFVALAVLAATRFVPRRDAPAGPRVAALADALGRGLVLFFVPALAVRYAGSFGTPRLAAAAGAVALVAATARHAARLALPAAAGAAAGCLTVLCFTDPYYEAALLRAAVVALGTTAAVCALLDASRKPLDALP
;
A
#
# COMPACT_ATOMS: atom_id res chain seq x y z
N MET A 1 -7.24 -5.41 -31.42
CA MET A 1 -6.95 -5.86 -30.05
C MET A 1 -5.45 -5.81 -29.85
N SER A 2 -4.96 -5.36 -28.70
CA SER A 2 -3.52 -5.31 -28.43
C SER A 2 -2.91 -6.71 -28.47
N ALA A 3 -1.72 -6.86 -29.05
CA ALA A 3 -1.05 -8.15 -29.19
C ALA A 3 -0.69 -8.79 -27.82
N ILE A 4 -0.67 -7.96 -26.76
CA ILE A 4 -0.35 -8.40 -25.40
C ILE A 4 -1.58 -8.79 -24.57
N ALA A 5 -2.80 -8.65 -25.10
CA ALA A 5 -4.03 -8.98 -24.37
C ALA A 5 -4.02 -10.41 -23.80
N PRO A 6 -3.60 -11.46 -24.53
CA PRO A 6 -3.54 -12.82 -23.98
C PRO A 6 -2.55 -12.97 -22.82
N VAL A 7 -1.43 -12.23 -22.85
CA VAL A 7 -0.42 -12.25 -21.78
C VAL A 7 -0.97 -11.61 -20.51
N LEU A 8 -1.65 -10.46 -20.64
CA LEU A 8 -2.28 -9.79 -19.50
C LEU A 8 -3.44 -10.60 -18.93
N ASP A 9 -4.31 -11.14 -19.78
CA ASP A 9 -5.44 -11.98 -19.35
C ASP A 9 -4.96 -13.25 -18.65
N GLY A 10 -3.94 -13.92 -19.20
CA GLY A 10 -3.27 -15.04 -18.55
C GLY A 10 -2.66 -14.66 -17.20
N THR A 11 -2.01 -13.49 -17.11
CA THR A 11 -1.46 -12.98 -15.86
C THR A 11 -2.56 -12.72 -14.83
N VAL A 12 -3.70 -12.15 -15.21
CA VAL A 12 -4.87 -11.93 -14.33
C VAL A 12 -5.38 -13.26 -13.77
N VAL A 13 -5.59 -14.26 -14.61
CA VAL A 13 -6.12 -15.58 -14.19
C VAL A 13 -5.14 -16.26 -13.24
N LEU A 14 -3.85 -16.36 -13.62
CA LEU A 14 -2.82 -17.04 -12.83
C LEU A 14 -2.58 -16.34 -11.49
N SER A 15 -2.46 -15.01 -11.47
CA SER A 15 -2.25 -14.24 -10.24
C SER A 15 -3.44 -14.31 -9.29
N THR A 16 -4.67 -14.28 -9.81
CA THR A 16 -5.89 -14.42 -9.01
C THR A 16 -5.99 -15.83 -8.41
N GLY A 17 -5.72 -16.87 -9.22
CA GLY A 17 -5.68 -18.26 -8.74
C GLY A 17 -4.62 -18.47 -7.66
N ALA A 18 -3.41 -17.94 -7.87
CA ALA A 18 -2.33 -18.02 -6.88
C ALA A 18 -2.69 -17.30 -5.56
N ALA A 19 -3.31 -16.12 -5.65
CA ALA A 19 -3.78 -15.39 -4.46
C ALA A 19 -4.84 -16.19 -3.69
N LEU A 20 -5.84 -16.76 -4.37
CA LEU A 20 -6.87 -17.60 -3.74
C LEU A 20 -6.28 -18.84 -3.06
N ALA A 21 -5.27 -19.47 -3.66
CA ALA A 21 -4.63 -20.66 -3.12
C ALA A 21 -3.76 -20.36 -1.88
N LEU A 22 -3.06 -19.21 -1.86
CA LEU A 22 -2.05 -18.91 -0.84
C LEU A 22 -2.56 -17.98 0.27
N ALA A 23 -3.50 -17.08 -0.02
CA ALA A 23 -4.03 -16.13 0.97
C ALA A 23 -4.56 -16.81 2.24
N PRO A 24 -5.28 -17.95 2.19
CA PRO A 24 -5.76 -18.61 3.42
C PRO A 24 -4.64 -18.95 4.41
N ARG A 25 -3.42 -19.26 3.94
CA ARG A 25 -2.27 -19.55 4.81
C ARG A 25 -1.74 -18.29 5.48
N VAL A 26 -1.70 -17.17 4.75
CA VAL A 26 -1.21 -15.87 5.24
C VAL A 26 -2.22 -15.19 6.19
N LEU A 27 -3.52 -15.46 5.97
CA LEU A 27 -4.61 -14.92 6.77
C LEU A 27 -4.86 -15.69 8.07
N ARG A 28 -4.29 -16.88 8.24
CA ARG A 28 -4.31 -17.59 9.53
C ARG A 28 -3.42 -16.81 10.51
N PRO A 29 -3.95 -16.37 11.67
CA PRO A 29 -3.10 -15.89 12.75
C PRO A 29 -2.10 -16.99 13.07
N GLY A 30 -0.80 -16.68 13.01
CA GLY A 30 0.22 -17.65 13.42
C GLY A 30 0.01 -17.96 14.90
N VAL A 31 -0.11 -19.24 15.24
CA VAL A 31 0.04 -19.70 16.62
C VAL A 31 1.45 -19.28 17.02
N ARG A 32 1.58 -18.30 17.93
CA ARG A 32 2.89 -17.86 18.40
C ARG A 32 3.59 -19.07 19.02
N PRO A 33 4.71 -19.54 18.47
CA PRO A 33 5.52 -20.53 19.17
C PRO A 33 6.14 -19.83 20.38
N GLY A 34 5.83 -20.30 21.60
CA GLY A 34 6.67 -19.99 22.76
C GLY A 34 6.31 -18.76 23.61
N HIS A 35 5.14 -18.79 24.22
CA HIS A 35 5.06 -18.60 25.68
C HIS A 35 4.30 -19.80 26.26
N GLU A 36 4.64 -21.00 25.78
CA GLU A 36 4.60 -22.14 26.67
C GLU A 36 5.70 -21.85 27.69
N THR A 37 5.30 -21.25 28.80
CA THR A 37 6.02 -21.44 30.05
C THR A 37 6.26 -22.94 30.10
N PRO A 38 7.51 -23.43 30.09
CA PRO A 38 7.74 -24.86 30.28
C PRO A 38 6.90 -25.26 31.50
N PRO A 39 6.12 -26.35 31.43
CA PRO A 39 5.32 -26.79 32.57
C PRO A 39 6.26 -26.77 33.76
N GLY A 40 5.95 -25.89 34.72
CA GLY A 40 6.76 -25.76 35.92
C GLY A 40 6.92 -27.16 36.50
N PRO A 41 8.12 -27.56 36.93
CA PRO A 41 8.30 -28.86 37.53
C PRO A 41 7.23 -29.03 38.60
N ASP A 42 6.45 -30.10 38.49
CA ASP A 42 5.36 -30.44 39.40
C ASP A 42 5.84 -30.23 40.83
N THR A 43 5.34 -29.18 41.48
CA THR A 43 5.59 -28.95 42.90
C THR A 43 4.80 -30.05 43.62
N PRO A 44 5.45 -31.01 44.29
CA PRO A 44 4.73 -32.02 45.04
C PRO A 44 4.00 -31.34 46.21
N ASP A 45 2.79 -31.82 46.49
CA ASP A 45 1.96 -31.45 47.65
C ASP A 45 2.81 -31.24 48.92
N ALA A 46 2.90 -29.99 49.36
CA ALA A 46 3.37 -29.65 50.69
C ALA A 46 2.16 -29.46 51.60
N THR A 47 2.03 -30.39 52.52
CA THR A 47 1.08 -30.51 53.63
C THR A 47 1.04 -29.23 54.48
N PRO A 48 -0.11 -28.83 55.03
CA PRO A 48 -0.19 -27.71 55.95
C PRO A 48 0.21 -28.17 57.35
N ASP A 49 1.29 -27.62 57.91
CA ASP A 49 1.47 -27.66 59.36
C ASP A 49 2.07 -26.36 59.89
N ALA A 50 1.59 -26.00 61.08
CA ALA A 50 1.69 -24.70 61.72
C ALA A 50 3.11 -24.36 62.18
N THR A 51 3.40 -23.05 62.37
CA THR A 51 3.65 -22.38 63.67
C THR A 51 4.24 -20.97 63.42
N PRO A 52 3.80 -19.91 64.13
CA PRO A 52 4.40 -18.58 64.04
C PRO A 52 5.50 -18.41 65.08
N ASP A 53 6.66 -17.88 64.70
CA ASP A 53 7.55 -17.23 65.65
C ASP A 53 8.51 -16.22 65.00
N ALA A 54 8.96 -15.31 65.85
CA ALA A 54 9.28 -13.92 65.58
C ALA A 54 10.74 -13.61 65.19
N THR A 55 10.89 -12.59 64.32
CA THR A 55 11.91 -11.50 64.32
C THR A 55 13.42 -11.84 64.09
N PRO A 56 14.30 -10.84 63.87
CA PRO A 56 14.29 -9.74 62.90
C PRO A 56 15.65 -9.63 62.14
N ASP A 57 15.79 -8.58 61.32
CA ASP A 57 17.05 -8.00 60.83
C ASP A 57 17.95 -8.82 59.89
N THR A 58 17.76 -8.57 58.60
CA THR A 58 18.89 -8.22 57.72
C THR A 58 18.48 -7.10 56.78
N ASP A 59 18.96 -5.89 57.10
CA ASP A 59 19.12 -4.74 56.20
C ASP A 59 20.09 -5.10 55.06
N GLU A 60 19.71 -6.06 54.21
CA GLU A 60 20.36 -6.23 52.92
C GLU A 60 19.77 -5.19 51.97
N ALA A 61 20.48 -4.07 51.93
CA ALA A 61 20.44 -3.06 50.90
C ALA A 61 20.36 -3.73 49.52
N THR A 62 19.14 -4.02 49.10
CA THR A 62 18.78 -4.37 47.73
C THR A 62 18.98 -3.10 46.93
N SER A 63 20.25 -2.88 46.57
CA SER A 63 20.69 -2.07 45.45
C SER A 63 20.00 -2.64 44.21
N ARG A 64 18.71 -2.30 44.07
CA ARG A 64 17.91 -2.44 42.86
C ARG A 64 18.63 -1.62 41.83
N SER A 65 19.57 -2.29 41.17
CA SER A 65 20.27 -1.80 40.01
C SER A 65 19.19 -1.34 39.05
N ALA A 66 18.95 -0.03 39.02
CA ALA A 66 17.92 0.56 38.19
C ALA A 66 18.12 0.00 36.77
N PRO A 67 17.09 -0.60 36.16
CA PRO A 67 17.24 -1.29 34.89
C PRO A 67 17.93 -0.35 33.91
N ARG A 68 19.17 -0.71 33.55
CA ARG A 68 20.00 0.09 32.66
C ARG A 68 19.15 0.41 31.45
N PRO A 69 18.93 1.70 31.11
CA PRO A 69 18.06 2.07 30.01
C PRO A 69 18.57 1.36 28.76
N ALA A 70 17.77 0.41 28.27
CA ALA A 70 18.17 -0.40 27.14
C ALA A 70 18.54 0.53 25.98
N PRO A 71 19.66 0.27 25.28
CA PRO A 71 20.13 1.15 24.22
C PRO A 71 19.00 1.39 23.23
N ARG A 72 18.66 2.67 23.01
CA ARG A 72 17.62 3.10 22.07
C ARG A 72 18.02 2.64 20.67
N ARG A 73 17.57 1.45 20.26
CA ARG A 73 17.76 0.94 18.90
C ARG A 73 17.13 1.95 17.94
N ARG A 74 17.95 2.53 17.05
CA ARG A 74 17.47 3.41 15.98
C ARG A 74 16.38 2.67 15.22
N ARG A 75 15.15 3.22 15.21
CA ARG A 75 14.02 2.63 14.49
C ARG A 75 14.36 2.61 13.00
N ALA A 76 14.34 1.42 12.39
CA ALA A 76 14.50 1.29 10.96
C ALA A 76 13.39 2.08 10.23
N PRO A 77 13.67 2.64 9.04
CA PRO A 77 12.64 3.32 8.25
C PRO A 77 11.55 2.30 7.88
N GLY A 78 10.30 2.69 8.09
CA GLY A 78 9.14 1.89 7.67
C GLY A 78 8.82 2.06 6.18
N PRO A 79 7.86 1.29 5.63
CA PRO A 79 7.48 1.38 4.23
C PRO A 79 7.06 2.80 3.80
N GLU A 80 6.41 3.59 4.65
CA GLU A 80 6.04 4.97 4.30
C GLU A 80 7.25 5.88 4.09
N ALA A 81 8.32 5.70 4.88
CA ALA A 81 9.53 6.50 4.74
C ALA A 81 10.27 6.15 3.44
N LEU A 82 10.31 4.87 3.09
CA LEU A 82 10.88 4.44 1.82
C LEU A 82 10.00 4.80 0.63
N LEU A 83 8.67 4.78 0.78
CA LEU A 83 7.75 5.27 -0.25
C LEU A 83 8.01 6.75 -0.54
N ALA A 84 8.18 7.57 0.50
CA ALA A 84 8.55 8.97 0.35
C ALA A 84 9.92 9.14 -0.33
N LEU A 85 10.91 8.32 0.02
CA LEU A 85 12.22 8.31 -0.64
C LEU A 85 12.10 7.96 -2.13
N VAL A 86 11.36 6.90 -2.48
CA VAL A 86 11.14 6.51 -3.88
C VAL A 86 10.41 7.63 -4.64
N GLY A 87 9.40 8.26 -4.03
CA GLY A 87 8.74 9.43 -4.61
C GLY A 87 9.69 10.61 -4.84
N ALA A 88 10.62 10.87 -3.92
CA ALA A 88 11.65 11.90 -4.08
C ALA A 88 12.65 11.56 -5.21
N LEU A 89 13.06 10.29 -5.34
CA LEU A 89 13.91 9.82 -6.44
C LEU A 89 13.21 9.98 -7.80
N PHE A 90 11.91 9.74 -7.84
CA PHE A 90 11.06 9.98 -9.00
C PHE A 90 11.05 11.45 -9.40
N LEU A 91 10.87 12.37 -8.45
CA LEU A 91 10.94 13.81 -8.71
C LEU A 91 12.34 14.25 -9.16
N LEU A 92 13.40 13.71 -8.55
CA LEU A 92 14.78 13.96 -8.97
C LEU A 92 15.01 13.48 -10.42
N ASN A 93 14.49 12.31 -10.77
CA ASN A 93 14.53 11.80 -12.14
C ASN A 93 13.82 12.75 -13.12
N GLN A 94 12.68 13.31 -12.73
CA GLN A 94 11.96 14.30 -13.55
C GLN A 94 12.77 15.57 -13.82
N LEU A 95 13.47 16.07 -12.79
CA LEU A 95 14.36 17.22 -12.95
C LEU A 95 15.55 16.87 -13.86
N ALA A 96 16.17 15.71 -13.67
CA ALA A 96 17.26 15.23 -14.51
C ALA A 96 16.83 15.08 -15.99
N PHE A 97 15.65 14.51 -16.22
CA PHE A 97 15.05 14.39 -17.55
C PHE A 97 14.80 15.76 -18.19
N ALA A 98 14.19 16.70 -17.45
CA ALA A 98 13.93 18.03 -17.95
C ALA A 98 15.22 18.77 -18.35
N VAL A 99 16.27 18.67 -17.54
CA VAL A 99 17.60 19.23 -17.85
C VAL A 99 18.19 18.55 -19.09
N HIS A 100 18.15 17.22 -19.17
CA HIS A 100 18.65 16.46 -20.31
C HIS A 100 17.97 16.86 -21.61
N VAL A 101 16.64 16.89 -21.63
CA VAL A 101 15.85 17.27 -22.81
C VAL A 101 16.13 18.72 -23.22
N ARG A 102 16.24 19.65 -22.27
CA ARG A 102 16.58 21.05 -22.57
C ARG A 102 17.97 21.19 -23.17
N ARG A 103 18.99 20.52 -22.61
CA ARG A 103 20.39 20.68 -23.01
C ARG A 103 20.79 19.88 -24.24
N VAL A 104 20.26 18.66 -24.39
CA VAL A 104 20.66 17.71 -25.45
C VAL A 104 19.68 17.72 -26.62
N HIS A 105 18.40 17.98 -26.36
CA HIS A 105 17.34 17.92 -27.38
C HIS A 105 16.63 19.26 -27.62
N GLY A 106 17.22 20.37 -27.16
CA GLY A 106 16.69 21.72 -27.36
C GLY A 106 15.30 21.94 -26.76
N GLY A 107 14.93 21.18 -25.73
CA GLY A 107 13.61 21.22 -25.10
C GLY A 107 12.54 20.38 -25.81
N SER A 108 12.88 19.71 -26.92
CA SER A 108 11.96 18.85 -27.66
C SER A 108 11.96 17.42 -27.13
N THR A 109 10.77 16.88 -26.86
CA THR A 109 10.57 15.48 -26.47
C THR A 109 10.25 14.59 -27.66
N ALA A 110 10.19 15.14 -28.88
CA ALA A 110 9.77 14.41 -30.09
C ALA A 110 10.61 13.17 -30.40
N PHE A 111 11.89 13.16 -29.99
CA PHE A 111 12.78 12.02 -30.20
C PHE A 111 12.32 10.76 -29.48
N ILE A 112 11.60 10.90 -28.35
CA ILE A 112 11.08 9.78 -27.57
C ILE A 112 9.55 9.71 -27.61
N ALA A 113 8.85 10.85 -27.59
CA ALA A 113 7.40 10.93 -27.56
C ALA A 113 6.72 10.26 -28.76
N ARG A 114 7.38 10.21 -29.93
CA ARG A 114 6.88 9.51 -31.13
C ARG A 114 6.62 8.01 -30.93
N HIS A 115 7.19 7.41 -29.88
CA HIS A 115 7.04 6.00 -29.55
C HIS A 115 5.90 5.72 -28.54
N LEU A 116 5.30 6.76 -27.96
CA LEU A 116 4.31 6.64 -26.89
C LEU A 116 2.97 7.29 -27.28
N PRO A 117 1.86 6.90 -26.62
CA PRO A 117 0.58 7.57 -26.81
C PRO A 117 0.65 9.06 -26.45
N PRO A 118 -0.31 9.87 -26.96
CA PRO A 118 -0.42 11.27 -26.56
C PRO A 118 -0.55 11.46 -25.04
N GLY A 119 -0.05 12.58 -24.54
CA GLY A 119 -0.15 12.93 -23.11
C GLY A 119 1.05 12.53 -22.27
N TRP A 120 2.06 11.90 -22.85
CA TRP A 120 3.39 11.74 -22.26
C TRP A 120 4.26 12.97 -22.51
N PHE A 121 5.15 13.25 -21.57
CA PHE A 121 6.19 14.28 -21.65
C PHE A 121 5.67 15.72 -21.78
N ALA A 122 5.27 16.32 -20.67
CA ALA A 122 5.02 17.75 -20.55
C ALA A 122 6.12 18.39 -19.68
N VAL A 123 7.19 18.87 -20.32
CA VAL A 123 8.34 19.51 -19.64
C VAL A 123 8.10 21.02 -19.52
N PRO A 124 8.33 21.64 -18.34
CA PRO A 124 8.13 23.08 -18.17
C PRO A 124 9.07 23.90 -19.05
N ARG A 125 8.53 24.79 -19.88
CA ARG A 125 9.31 25.62 -20.82
C ARG A 125 9.84 26.92 -20.20
N ASP A 126 9.05 27.55 -19.33
CA ASP A 126 9.34 28.87 -18.78
C ASP A 126 9.69 28.80 -17.28
N SER A 127 10.70 27.99 -16.93
CA SER A 127 11.10 27.77 -15.53
C SER A 127 12.53 28.23 -15.31
N ARG A 128 12.67 29.38 -14.63
CA ARG A 128 13.98 29.94 -14.24
C ARG A 128 14.85 28.94 -13.46
N THR A 129 14.22 28.13 -12.61
CA THR A 129 14.92 27.10 -11.84
C THR A 129 15.49 26.01 -12.74
N LEU A 130 14.71 25.53 -13.72
CA LEU A 130 15.20 24.55 -14.69
C LEU A 130 16.25 25.15 -15.62
N ASP A 131 16.12 26.42 -16.02
CA ASP A 131 17.12 27.12 -16.82
C ASP A 131 18.44 27.24 -16.06
N TRP A 132 18.37 27.59 -14.78
CA TRP A 132 19.55 27.63 -13.91
C TRP A 132 20.20 26.25 -13.76
N LEU A 133 19.42 25.20 -13.46
CA LEU A 133 19.94 23.84 -13.35
C LEU A 133 20.58 23.37 -14.66
N ALA A 134 19.93 23.65 -15.80
CA ALA A 134 20.44 23.31 -17.11
C ALA A 134 21.77 24.02 -17.42
N ALA A 135 21.90 25.30 -17.05
CA ALA A 135 23.13 26.07 -17.23
C ALA A 135 24.30 25.56 -16.37
N HIS A 136 24.01 24.99 -15.20
CA HIS A 136 25.02 24.52 -14.24
C HIS A 136 25.26 23.01 -14.26
N THR A 137 24.73 22.30 -15.26
CA THR A 137 24.95 20.85 -15.44
C THR A 137 26.06 20.63 -16.48
N PRO A 138 27.28 20.25 -16.07
CA PRO A 138 28.44 20.26 -16.96
C PRO A 138 28.45 19.14 -18.01
N ALA A 139 27.80 18.01 -17.73
CA ALA A 139 27.76 16.83 -18.60
C ALA A 139 26.31 16.30 -18.74
N PRO A 140 25.42 17.04 -19.43
CA PRO A 140 24.00 16.71 -19.53
C PRO A 140 23.72 15.37 -20.25
N GLU A 141 24.66 14.85 -21.03
CA GLU A 141 24.57 13.56 -21.71
C GLU A 141 24.57 12.39 -20.70
N LEU A 142 25.24 12.55 -19.55
CA LEU A 142 25.22 11.54 -18.47
C LEU A 142 23.84 11.39 -17.82
N LEU A 143 22.94 12.34 -18.06
CA LEU A 143 21.55 12.26 -17.61
C LEU A 143 20.65 11.45 -18.55
N ALA A 144 21.17 10.93 -19.67
CA ALA A 144 20.38 10.10 -20.58
C ALA A 144 19.60 8.96 -19.89
N PRO A 145 20.13 8.25 -18.87
CA PRO A 145 19.38 7.22 -18.14
C PRO A 145 18.08 7.72 -17.47
N SER A 146 17.92 9.03 -17.28
CA SER A 146 16.67 9.60 -16.78
C SER A 146 15.50 9.46 -17.75
N VAL A 147 15.78 9.22 -19.04
CA VAL A 147 14.77 8.92 -20.06
C VAL A 147 14.32 7.48 -19.90
N LEU A 148 13.14 7.30 -19.30
CA LEU A 148 12.39 6.04 -19.09
C LEU A 148 13.06 5.00 -18.16
N ARG A 149 14.38 4.80 -18.23
CA ARG A 149 15.11 3.72 -17.54
C ARG A 149 15.06 3.79 -16.01
N VAL A 150 15.38 4.95 -15.43
CA VAL A 150 15.28 5.13 -13.97
C VAL A 150 13.84 4.90 -13.49
N GLN A 151 12.84 5.36 -14.25
CA GLN A 151 11.44 5.12 -13.93
C GLN A 151 11.07 3.64 -14.00
N ALA A 152 11.51 2.91 -15.04
CA ALA A 152 11.28 1.48 -15.19
C ALA A 152 11.80 0.69 -13.97
N PHE A 153 12.93 1.11 -13.40
CA PHE A 153 13.47 0.54 -12.17
C PHE A 153 12.63 0.89 -10.92
N LEU A 154 12.14 2.12 -10.79
CA LEU A 154 11.50 2.64 -9.58
C LEU A 154 9.99 2.35 -9.46
N GLU A 155 9.30 2.06 -10.57
CA GLU A 155 7.84 1.84 -10.58
C GLU A 155 7.40 0.68 -9.69
N LEU A 156 8.07 -0.46 -9.76
CA LEU A 156 7.73 -1.62 -8.93
C LEU A 156 7.90 -1.34 -7.42
N PRO A 157 9.02 -0.77 -6.95
CA PRO A 157 9.19 -0.32 -5.57
C PRO A 157 8.06 0.60 -5.13
N LEU A 158 7.69 1.59 -5.96
CA LEU A 158 6.64 2.55 -5.65
C LEU A 158 5.31 1.82 -5.36
N VAL A 159 4.88 0.94 -6.26
CA VAL A 159 3.58 0.25 -6.13
C VAL A 159 3.59 -0.72 -4.94
N LEU A 160 4.64 -1.53 -4.78
CA LEU A 160 4.72 -2.48 -3.66
C LEU A 160 4.88 -1.79 -2.30
N LEU A 161 5.63 -0.68 -2.22
CA LEU A 161 5.74 0.14 -1.01
C LEU A 161 4.41 0.83 -0.68
N ALA A 162 3.67 1.30 -1.67
CA ALA A 162 2.33 1.86 -1.46
C ALA A 162 1.37 0.81 -0.88
N PHE A 163 1.35 -0.41 -1.44
CA PHE A 163 0.57 -1.52 -0.88
C PHE A 163 1.01 -1.87 0.55
N ALA A 164 2.32 -1.96 0.80
CA ALA A 164 2.86 -2.23 2.12
C ALA A 164 2.49 -1.15 3.14
N ALA A 165 2.53 0.12 2.74
CA ALA A 165 2.14 1.25 3.56
C ALA A 165 0.66 1.22 3.93
N VAL A 166 -0.22 0.96 2.95
CA VAL A 166 -1.68 0.81 3.17
C VAL A 166 -1.95 -0.38 4.10
N LEU A 167 -1.34 -1.54 3.84
CA LEU A 167 -1.57 -2.73 4.63
C LEU A 167 -1.05 -2.56 6.07
N ARG A 168 0.11 -1.91 6.26
CA ARG A 168 0.67 -1.60 7.58
C ARG A 168 -0.22 -0.66 8.39
N ARG A 169 -0.88 0.30 7.73
CA ARG A 169 -1.83 1.22 8.36
C ARG A 169 -3.12 0.52 8.79
N LEU A 170 -3.60 -0.45 8.01
CA LEU A 170 -4.75 -1.28 8.36
C LEU A 170 -4.44 -2.25 9.50
N ASP A 171 -3.45 -3.11 9.30
CA ASP A 171 -3.07 -4.20 10.20
C ASP A 171 -1.58 -4.50 10.04
N ARG A 172 -0.81 -4.04 11.02
CA ARG A 172 0.65 -4.20 11.06
C ARG A 172 1.09 -5.67 11.09
N PRO A 173 0.54 -6.54 11.97
CA PRO A 173 0.76 -7.98 11.87
C PRO A 173 0.49 -8.58 10.49
N LEU A 174 -0.61 -8.17 9.84
CA LEU A 174 -0.96 -8.66 8.49
C LEU A 174 0.06 -8.21 7.45
N TYR A 175 0.51 -6.95 7.50
CA TYR A 175 1.62 -6.47 6.66
C TYR A 175 2.87 -7.35 6.79
N VAL A 176 3.29 -7.65 8.02
CA VAL A 176 4.48 -8.49 8.25
C VAL A 176 4.28 -9.89 7.68
N ARG A 177 3.11 -10.50 7.87
CA ARG A 177 2.80 -11.82 7.31
C ARG A 177 2.84 -11.81 5.79
N VAL A 178 2.20 -10.84 5.13
CA VAL A 178 2.20 -10.73 3.66
C VAL A 178 3.62 -10.52 3.15
N ALA A 179 4.37 -9.57 3.71
CA ALA A 179 5.72 -9.22 3.27
C ALA A 179 6.76 -10.35 3.50
N ARG A 180 6.45 -11.32 4.36
CA ARG A 180 7.30 -12.50 4.62
C ARG A 180 6.75 -13.78 4.01
N SER A 181 5.70 -13.69 3.19
CA SER A 181 5.05 -14.84 2.55
C SER A 181 5.45 -14.96 1.07
N PRO A 182 5.16 -16.11 0.43
CA PRO A 182 5.30 -16.26 -1.02
C PRO A 182 4.46 -15.28 -1.85
N LEU A 183 3.46 -14.62 -1.27
CA LEU A 183 2.64 -13.63 -1.99
C LEU A 183 3.47 -12.44 -2.47
N LEU A 184 4.52 -12.04 -1.74
CA LEU A 184 5.36 -10.89 -2.10
C LEU A 184 6.16 -11.11 -3.39
N PRO A 185 6.99 -12.17 -3.53
CA PRO A 185 7.66 -12.44 -4.79
C PRO A 185 6.69 -12.75 -5.94
N LEU A 186 5.53 -13.36 -5.66
CA LEU A 186 4.49 -13.57 -6.68
C LEU A 186 3.87 -12.27 -7.16
N ALA A 187 3.58 -11.32 -6.26
CA ALA A 187 3.08 -10.00 -6.65
C ALA A 187 4.13 -9.25 -7.49
N ALA A 188 5.40 -9.28 -7.07
CA ALA A 188 6.49 -8.69 -7.85
C ALA A 188 6.61 -9.30 -9.25
N ALA A 189 6.53 -10.63 -9.37
CA ALA A 189 6.56 -11.32 -10.66
C ALA A 189 5.34 -10.96 -11.53
N SER A 190 4.12 -10.99 -10.97
CA SER A 190 2.89 -10.65 -11.70
C SER A 190 2.90 -9.20 -12.19
N TYR A 191 3.36 -8.27 -11.34
CA TYR A 191 3.42 -6.86 -11.70
C TYR A 191 4.47 -6.60 -12.78
N THR A 192 5.64 -7.26 -12.66
CA THR A 192 6.70 -7.18 -13.66
C THR A 192 6.25 -7.76 -15.00
N ALA A 193 5.52 -8.88 -15.00
CA ALA A 193 4.94 -9.43 -16.22
C ALA A 193 3.97 -8.44 -16.89
N ALA A 194 3.08 -7.80 -16.12
CA ALA A 194 2.17 -6.79 -16.65
C ALA A 194 2.92 -5.56 -17.20
N PHE A 195 3.91 -5.05 -16.47
CA PHE A 195 4.74 -3.94 -16.93
C PHE A 195 5.52 -4.28 -18.20
N CYS A 196 6.20 -5.43 -18.23
CA CYS A 196 6.97 -5.86 -19.40
C CYS A 196 6.08 -6.09 -20.62
N ALA A 197 4.86 -6.60 -20.44
CA ALA A 197 3.89 -6.71 -21.52
C ALA A 197 3.54 -5.34 -22.09
N VAL A 198 3.19 -4.37 -21.25
CA VAL A 198 2.87 -2.99 -21.69
C VAL A 198 4.08 -2.33 -22.36
N GLU A 199 5.28 -2.48 -21.80
CA GLU A 199 6.53 -1.96 -22.38
C GLU A 199 6.80 -2.56 -23.77
N TRP A 200 6.46 -3.83 -23.97
CA TRP A 200 6.61 -4.53 -25.23
C TRP A 200 5.58 -4.13 -26.29
N ASP A 201 4.40 -3.66 -25.87
CA ASP A 201 3.38 -3.09 -26.76
C ASP A 201 3.73 -1.63 -27.12
N LEU A 202 4.31 -0.89 -26.18
CA LEU A 202 4.74 0.51 -26.32
C LEU A 202 6.24 0.63 -26.61
N ARG A 203 6.73 -0.14 -27.60
CA ARG A 203 8.17 -0.24 -27.83
C ARG A 203 8.80 1.10 -28.16
N ASN A 204 9.91 1.37 -27.47
CA ASN A 204 10.74 2.53 -27.62
C ASN A 204 12.23 2.07 -27.69
N PRO A 205 13.19 2.97 -27.99
CA PRO A 205 14.60 2.61 -28.12
C PRO A 205 15.23 1.98 -26.86
N TYR A 206 14.60 2.12 -25.70
CA TYR A 206 15.10 1.65 -24.40
C TYR A 206 14.32 0.44 -23.85
N THR A 207 13.34 -0.11 -24.59
CA THR A 207 12.48 -1.19 -24.10
C THR A 207 13.24 -2.39 -23.53
N VAL A 208 14.36 -2.78 -24.14
CA VAL A 208 15.18 -3.89 -23.63
C VAL A 208 15.82 -3.54 -22.28
N ASP A 209 16.40 -2.35 -22.16
CA ASP A 209 16.97 -1.86 -20.90
C ASP A 209 15.90 -1.78 -19.82
N ASP A 210 14.73 -1.25 -20.15
CA ASP A 210 13.60 -1.10 -19.24
C ASP A 210 13.12 -2.47 -18.70
N ILE A 211 13.02 -3.49 -19.56
CA ILE A 211 12.69 -4.86 -19.16
C ILE A 211 13.76 -5.42 -18.21
N VAL A 212 15.05 -5.27 -18.53
CA VAL A 212 16.14 -5.73 -17.67
C VAL A 212 16.09 -5.05 -16.29
N LEU A 213 15.88 -3.74 -16.27
CA LEU A 213 15.77 -2.96 -15.03
C LEU A 213 14.54 -3.34 -14.21
N ARG A 214 13.40 -3.63 -14.86
CA ARG A 214 12.20 -4.13 -14.19
C ARG A 214 12.44 -5.50 -13.55
N ILE A 215 13.11 -6.42 -14.24
CA ILE A 215 13.49 -7.73 -13.70
C ILE A 215 14.43 -7.57 -12.51
N ALA A 216 15.46 -6.72 -12.62
CA ALA A 216 16.37 -6.44 -11.50
C ALA A 216 15.61 -5.87 -10.29
N SER A 217 14.67 -4.95 -10.54
CA SER A 217 13.79 -4.39 -9.51
C SER A 217 12.87 -5.44 -8.87
N ALA A 218 12.38 -6.41 -9.66
CA ALA A 218 11.54 -7.51 -9.20
C ALA A 218 12.28 -8.48 -8.28
N LEU A 219 13.60 -8.62 -8.46
CA LEU A 219 14.45 -9.42 -7.58
C LEU A 219 14.81 -8.65 -6.30
N ALA A 220 15.14 -7.36 -6.41
CA ALA A 220 15.60 -6.55 -5.28
C ALA A 220 14.46 -6.12 -4.32
N THR A 221 13.31 -5.72 -4.87
CA THR A 221 12.22 -5.11 -4.08
C THR A 221 11.61 -6.06 -3.05
N PRO A 222 11.30 -7.33 -3.37
CA PRO A 222 10.80 -8.29 -2.38
C PRO A 222 11.77 -8.50 -1.21
N LEU A 223 13.08 -8.60 -1.50
CA LEU A 223 14.11 -8.79 -0.49
C LEU A 223 14.19 -7.58 0.45
N LEU A 224 14.14 -6.38 -0.10
CA LEU A 224 14.10 -5.14 0.68
C LEU A 224 12.87 -5.08 1.59
N LEU A 225 11.68 -5.35 1.05
CA LEU A 225 10.42 -5.31 1.80
C LEU A 225 10.36 -6.37 2.90
N ALA A 226 10.80 -7.60 2.60
CA ALA A 226 10.89 -8.67 3.60
C ALA A 226 11.87 -8.31 4.73
N ARG A 227 13.01 -7.68 4.40
CA ARG A 227 14.01 -7.22 5.38
C ARG A 227 13.49 -6.09 6.27
N ILE A 228 12.65 -5.20 5.75
CA ILE A 228 12.04 -4.14 6.57
C ILE A 228 10.96 -4.72 7.47
N ALA A 229 10.13 -5.62 6.92
CA ALA A 229 9.10 -6.32 7.67
C ALA A 229 9.69 -7.16 8.82
N SER A 230 10.87 -7.78 8.65
CA SER A 230 11.53 -8.55 9.70
C SER A 230 12.07 -7.70 10.86
N ARG A 231 12.24 -6.39 10.66
CA ARG A 231 12.67 -5.43 11.68
C ARG A 231 11.49 -4.77 12.40
N GLU A 232 10.29 -5.11 11.98
CA GLU A 232 9.08 -4.55 12.57
C GLU A 232 8.88 -5.13 13.98
N PRO A 233 8.72 -4.30 15.02
CA PRO A 233 8.52 -4.79 16.38
C PRO A 233 7.23 -5.59 16.46
N ASP A 234 7.29 -6.68 17.20
CA ASP A 234 6.12 -7.50 17.51
C ASP A 234 5.16 -6.63 18.34
N THR A 235 4.06 -6.24 17.72
CA THR A 235 3.07 -5.33 18.33
C THR A 235 1.74 -6.04 18.38
N ALA A 236 1.02 -5.88 19.49
CA ALA A 236 -0.34 -6.39 19.61
C ALA A 236 -1.22 -5.80 18.47
N PRO A 237 -2.19 -6.57 17.96
CA PRO A 237 -3.18 -6.05 17.02
C PRO A 237 -3.86 -4.81 17.60
N THR A 238 -3.98 -3.76 16.80
CA THR A 238 -4.69 -2.54 17.20
C THR A 238 -6.16 -2.63 16.86
N ALA A 239 -7.02 -2.01 17.66
CA ALA A 239 -8.45 -1.94 17.36
C ALA A 239 -8.70 -1.35 15.95
N PRO A 240 -9.63 -1.94 15.17
CA PRO A 240 -9.86 -1.52 13.80
C PRO A 240 -10.49 -0.11 13.72
N ARG A 241 -10.06 0.67 12.74
CA ARG A 241 -10.49 2.07 12.53
C ARG A 241 -10.89 2.33 11.08
N PRO A 242 -11.91 1.65 10.55
CA PRO A 242 -12.20 1.64 9.12
C PRO A 242 -12.53 3.02 8.54
N VAL A 243 -13.13 3.93 9.32
CA VAL A 243 -13.36 5.33 8.87
C VAL A 243 -12.05 6.07 8.66
N VAL A 244 -11.12 5.99 9.63
CA VAL A 244 -9.80 6.63 9.49
C VAL A 244 -9.01 5.97 8.37
N PHE A 245 -9.10 4.65 8.25
CA PHE A 245 -8.48 3.93 7.14
C PHE A 245 -9.02 4.38 5.77
N ALA A 246 -10.32 4.65 5.63
CA ALA A 246 -10.89 5.20 4.40
C ALA A 246 -10.32 6.58 4.04
N ILE A 247 -10.12 7.44 5.04
CA ILE A 247 -9.48 8.76 4.89
C ILE A 247 -8.00 8.61 4.49
N GLU A 248 -7.28 7.67 5.09
CA GLU A 248 -5.89 7.38 4.72
C GLU A 248 -5.80 6.82 3.29
N LEU A 249 -6.72 5.95 2.90
CA LEU A 249 -6.80 5.40 1.54
C LEU A 249 -7.09 6.48 0.51
N TRP A 250 -8.00 7.41 0.82
CA TRP A 250 -8.20 8.60 0.01
C TRP A 250 -6.89 9.37 -0.18
N ALA A 251 -6.17 9.65 0.90
CA ALA A 251 -4.93 10.41 0.83
C ALA A 251 -3.84 9.69 0.01
N TYR A 252 -3.63 8.39 0.21
CA TYR A 252 -2.71 7.61 -0.62
C TYR A 252 -3.14 7.61 -2.10
N GLY A 253 -4.44 7.43 -2.36
CA GLY A 253 -4.97 7.47 -3.71
C GLY A 253 -4.74 8.81 -4.40
N GLN A 254 -4.96 9.93 -3.71
CA GLN A 254 -4.68 11.27 -4.23
C GLN A 254 -3.20 11.46 -4.55
N LEU A 255 -2.30 11.03 -3.67
CA LEU A 255 -0.85 11.09 -3.92
C LEU A 255 -0.44 10.23 -5.12
N MET A 256 -1.01 9.03 -5.26
CA MET A 256 -0.76 8.16 -6.40
C MET A 256 -1.30 8.74 -7.71
N LEU A 257 -2.47 9.39 -7.70
CA LEU A 257 -3.03 10.07 -8.88
C LEU A 257 -2.16 11.26 -9.30
N VAL A 258 -1.72 12.09 -8.35
CA VAL A 258 -0.78 13.18 -8.64
C VAL A 258 0.53 12.62 -9.18
N CYS A 259 1.11 11.60 -8.54
CA CYS A 259 2.33 10.94 -8.99
C CYS A 259 2.18 10.35 -10.40
N TYR A 260 1.03 9.73 -10.69
CA TYR A 260 0.74 9.15 -12.00
C TYR A 260 0.64 10.22 -13.10
N ASP A 261 -0.16 11.27 -12.89
CA ASP A 261 -0.37 12.31 -13.91
C ASP A 261 0.87 13.19 -14.13
N THR A 262 1.74 13.32 -13.12
CA THR A 262 2.93 14.20 -13.18
C THR A 262 4.21 13.42 -13.38
N VAL A 263 4.58 12.55 -12.44
CA VAL A 263 5.91 11.96 -12.41
C VAL A 263 6.00 10.69 -13.26
N LEU A 264 5.01 9.81 -13.25
CA LEU A 264 5.07 8.58 -14.05
C LEU A 264 4.84 8.81 -15.55
N LEU A 265 4.44 10.02 -15.96
CA LEU A 265 4.25 10.37 -17.38
C LEU A 265 5.20 11.46 -17.87
N TYR A 266 6.22 11.81 -17.07
CA TYR A 266 7.14 12.90 -17.37
C TYR A 266 6.47 14.26 -17.65
N ASN A 267 5.39 14.53 -16.93
CA ASN A 267 4.49 15.66 -17.08
C ASN A 267 4.68 16.70 -15.98
N LEU A 268 5.93 17.08 -15.69
CA LEU A 268 6.22 18.05 -14.63
C LEU A 268 5.53 19.41 -14.86
N ALA A 269 5.26 19.80 -16.10
CA ALA A 269 4.50 21.01 -16.44
C ALA A 269 3.03 20.96 -16.01
N ARG A 270 2.48 19.76 -15.74
CA ARG A 270 1.13 19.61 -15.19
C ARG A 270 1.07 19.80 -13.69
N LEU A 271 2.22 19.89 -13.00
CA LEU A 271 2.26 20.13 -11.56
C LEU A 271 1.93 21.60 -11.26
N ASP A 272 0.66 21.95 -11.41
CA ASP A 272 0.11 23.25 -11.09
C ASP A 272 -0.16 23.41 -9.58
N GLU A 273 -0.51 24.63 -9.18
CA GLU A 273 -0.84 24.97 -7.79
C GLU A 273 -1.94 24.07 -7.22
N GLN A 274 -2.92 23.68 -8.04
CA GLN A 274 -4.02 22.83 -7.62
C GLN A 274 -3.57 21.41 -7.28
N ARG A 275 -2.75 20.78 -8.14
CA ARG A 275 -2.22 19.43 -7.87
C ARG A 275 -1.25 19.43 -6.69
N LEU A 276 -0.42 20.47 -6.55
CA LEU A 276 0.43 20.66 -5.38
C LEU A 276 -0.40 20.78 -4.10
N ALA A 277 -1.42 21.64 -4.09
CA ALA A 277 -2.32 21.80 -2.95
C ALA A 277 -2.97 20.46 -2.56
N ARG A 278 -3.47 19.69 -3.55
CA ARG A 278 -4.03 18.35 -3.29
C ARG A 278 -3.01 17.39 -2.67
N ALA A 279 -1.77 17.37 -3.18
CA ALA A 279 -0.71 16.54 -2.61
C ALA A 279 -0.37 16.96 -1.17
N PHE A 280 -0.27 18.26 -0.90
CA PHE A 280 -0.03 18.76 0.46
C PHE A 280 -1.18 18.43 1.41
N VAL A 281 -2.43 18.58 0.99
CA VAL A 281 -3.59 18.18 1.79
C VAL A 281 -3.55 16.68 2.09
N ALA A 282 -3.26 15.84 1.10
CA ALA A 282 -3.15 14.40 1.32
C ALA A 282 -2.00 14.04 2.29
N LEU A 283 -0.83 14.67 2.17
CA LEU A 283 0.28 14.50 3.12
C LEU A 283 -0.10 14.96 4.53
N ALA A 284 -0.76 16.12 4.65
CA ALA A 284 -1.24 16.66 5.91
C ALA A 284 -2.25 15.71 6.57
N VAL A 285 -3.17 15.12 5.78
CA VAL A 285 -4.10 14.09 6.27
C VAL A 285 -3.34 12.86 6.78
N LEU A 286 -2.39 12.31 6.02
CA LEU A 286 -1.61 11.13 6.45
C LEU A 286 -0.75 11.39 7.69
N ALA A 287 -0.34 12.65 7.90
CA ALA A 287 0.35 13.10 9.11
C ALA A 287 -0.63 13.25 10.28
N ALA A 288 -1.77 13.92 10.07
CA ALA A 288 -2.79 14.17 11.07
C ALA A 288 -3.41 12.87 11.61
N THR A 289 -3.65 11.87 10.76
CA THR A 289 -4.24 10.59 11.18
C THR A 289 -3.37 9.82 12.18
N ARG A 290 -2.05 10.11 12.24
CA ARG A 290 -1.13 9.54 13.23
C ARG A 290 -1.43 9.98 14.66
N PHE A 291 -2.05 11.15 14.82
CA PHE A 291 -2.38 11.73 16.13
C PHE A 291 -3.77 11.35 16.61
N VAL A 292 -4.60 10.77 15.75
CA VAL A 292 -5.95 10.38 16.15
C VAL A 292 -5.85 9.19 17.13
N PRO A 293 -6.40 9.29 18.35
CA PRO A 293 -6.26 8.26 19.39
C PRO A 293 -6.73 6.89 18.93
N ARG A 294 -6.04 5.83 19.40
CA ARG A 294 -6.54 4.47 19.28
C ARG A 294 -7.46 4.20 20.46
N ARG A 295 -8.62 3.61 20.20
CA ARG A 295 -9.52 3.15 21.27
C ARG A 295 -9.00 1.82 21.77
N ASP A 296 -8.92 1.68 23.09
CA ASP A 296 -8.58 0.41 23.74
C ASP A 296 -9.78 -0.53 23.81
N ALA A 297 -11.00 0.03 23.71
CA ALA A 297 -12.22 -0.75 23.69
C ALA A 297 -12.30 -1.63 22.43
N PRO A 298 -12.73 -2.90 22.56
CA PRO A 298 -12.93 -3.77 21.42
C PRO A 298 -13.96 -3.19 20.47
N ALA A 299 -13.71 -3.31 19.17
CA ALA A 299 -14.67 -2.91 18.16
C ALA A 299 -15.91 -3.82 18.19
N GLY A 300 -17.07 -3.24 17.86
CA GLY A 300 -18.29 -4.02 17.66
C GLY A 300 -18.14 -5.08 16.56
N PRO A 301 -19.03 -6.09 16.54
CA PRO A 301 -18.89 -7.26 15.68
C PRO A 301 -18.89 -6.94 14.18
N ARG A 302 -19.60 -5.89 13.73
CA ARG A 302 -19.63 -5.51 12.31
C ARG A 302 -18.41 -4.68 11.91
N VAL A 303 -17.97 -3.78 12.79
CA VAL A 303 -16.72 -3.03 12.56
C VAL A 303 -15.52 -3.98 12.49
N ALA A 304 -15.47 -4.98 13.37
CA ALA A 304 -14.46 -6.04 13.33
C ALA A 304 -14.55 -6.88 12.05
N ALA A 305 -15.76 -7.30 11.64
CA ALA A 305 -15.99 -8.03 10.40
C ALA A 305 -15.56 -7.24 9.16
N LEU A 306 -15.84 -5.93 9.13
CA LEU A 306 -15.42 -5.05 8.04
C LEU A 306 -13.90 -4.96 7.95
N ALA A 307 -13.21 -4.72 9.08
CA ALA A 307 -11.75 -4.61 9.07
C ALA A 307 -11.07 -5.92 8.65
N ASP A 308 -11.60 -7.06 9.10
CA ASP A 308 -11.13 -8.36 8.67
C ASP A 308 -11.40 -8.60 7.17
N ALA A 309 -12.58 -8.25 6.66
CA ALA A 309 -12.89 -8.32 5.23
C ALA A 309 -11.97 -7.41 4.38
N LEU A 310 -11.65 -6.20 4.86
CA LEU A 310 -10.68 -5.30 4.22
C LEU A 310 -9.29 -5.92 4.19
N GLY A 311 -8.84 -6.50 5.30
CA GLY A 311 -7.55 -7.19 5.39
C GLY A 311 -7.48 -8.35 4.39
N ARG A 312 -8.51 -9.21 4.36
CA ARG A 312 -8.62 -10.30 3.37
C ARG A 312 -8.63 -9.79 1.94
N GLY A 313 -9.40 -8.74 1.67
CA GLY A 313 -9.51 -8.12 0.35
C GLY A 313 -8.17 -7.61 -0.15
N LEU A 314 -7.43 -6.88 0.68
CA LEU A 314 -6.08 -6.41 0.34
C LEU A 314 -5.12 -7.57 0.06
N VAL A 315 -5.15 -8.64 0.85
CA VAL A 315 -4.28 -9.82 0.63
C VAL A 315 -4.64 -10.56 -0.66
N LEU A 316 -5.94 -10.79 -0.91
CA LEU A 316 -6.42 -11.48 -2.10
C LEU A 316 -6.17 -10.67 -3.38
N PHE A 317 -6.26 -9.35 -3.30
CA PHE A 317 -6.02 -8.47 -4.43
C PHE A 317 -4.53 -8.14 -4.63
N PHE A 318 -3.67 -8.40 -3.64
CA PHE A 318 -2.27 -8.02 -3.67
C PHE A 318 -1.51 -8.56 -4.90
N VAL A 319 -1.65 -9.85 -5.23
CA VAL A 319 -0.97 -10.44 -6.40
C VAL A 319 -1.58 -9.97 -7.73
N PRO A 320 -2.92 -9.98 -7.93
CA PRO A 320 -3.50 -9.61 -9.22
C PRO A 320 -3.66 -8.10 -9.47
N ALA A 321 -3.49 -7.23 -8.48
CA ALA A 321 -3.93 -5.82 -8.58
C ALA A 321 -3.46 -5.08 -9.84
N LEU A 322 -2.18 -5.17 -10.17
CA LEU A 322 -1.63 -4.45 -11.31
C LEU A 322 -2.05 -5.09 -12.64
N ALA A 323 -2.10 -6.42 -12.71
CA ALA A 323 -2.57 -7.13 -13.89
C ALA A 323 -4.05 -6.80 -14.18
N VAL A 324 -4.90 -6.77 -13.14
CA VAL A 324 -6.31 -6.38 -13.24
C VAL A 324 -6.44 -4.94 -13.73
N ARG A 325 -5.63 -4.02 -13.21
CA ARG A 325 -5.62 -2.62 -13.68
C ARG A 325 -5.30 -2.54 -15.17
N TYR A 326 -4.19 -3.13 -15.62
CA TYR A 326 -3.77 -3.03 -17.02
C TYR A 326 -4.66 -3.81 -17.98
N ALA A 327 -5.22 -4.94 -17.55
CA ALA A 327 -6.18 -5.69 -18.37
C ALA A 327 -7.46 -4.89 -18.66
N GLY A 328 -7.80 -3.89 -17.84
CA GLY A 328 -8.88 -2.95 -18.12
C GLY A 328 -8.64 -2.07 -19.37
N SER A 329 -7.39 -1.84 -19.75
CA SER A 329 -7.03 -0.99 -20.90
C SER A 329 -6.42 -1.78 -22.08
N PHE A 330 -5.66 -2.83 -21.78
CA PHE A 330 -4.88 -3.59 -22.77
C PHE A 330 -5.34 -5.05 -22.92
N GLY A 331 -6.16 -5.56 -22.01
CA GLY A 331 -6.66 -6.94 -22.00
C GLY A 331 -8.17 -7.02 -22.21
N THR A 332 -8.80 -7.98 -21.53
CA THR A 332 -10.27 -8.14 -21.53
C THR A 332 -10.89 -7.53 -20.27
N PRO A 333 -11.56 -6.36 -20.34
CA PRO A 333 -12.08 -5.67 -19.16
C PRO A 333 -13.06 -6.49 -18.33
N ARG A 334 -13.88 -7.33 -18.99
CA ARG A 334 -14.83 -8.23 -18.32
C ARG A 334 -14.12 -9.28 -17.47
N LEU A 335 -12.97 -9.79 -17.93
CA LEU A 335 -12.16 -10.75 -17.18
C LEU A 335 -11.52 -10.08 -15.97
N ALA A 336 -10.96 -8.87 -16.13
CA ALA A 336 -10.43 -8.08 -15.03
C ALA A 336 -11.49 -7.80 -13.95
N ALA A 337 -12.70 -7.42 -14.37
CA ALA A 337 -13.83 -7.21 -13.48
C ALA A 337 -14.25 -8.51 -12.76
N ALA A 338 -14.32 -9.64 -13.48
CA ALA A 338 -14.62 -10.94 -12.89
C ALA A 338 -13.59 -11.35 -11.84
N ALA A 339 -12.29 -11.19 -12.12
CA ALA A 339 -11.22 -11.47 -11.18
C ALA A 339 -11.33 -10.60 -9.91
N GLY A 340 -11.60 -9.30 -10.07
CA GLY A 340 -11.86 -8.40 -8.93
C GLY A 340 -13.10 -8.82 -8.12
N ALA A 341 -14.18 -9.21 -8.78
CA ALA A 341 -15.40 -9.68 -8.12
C ALA A 341 -15.16 -10.99 -7.34
N VAL A 342 -14.41 -11.94 -7.90
CA VAL A 342 -14.04 -13.18 -7.21
C VAL A 342 -13.23 -12.89 -5.95
N ALA A 343 -12.24 -11.98 -6.03
CA ALA A 343 -11.46 -11.58 -4.86
C ALA A 343 -12.35 -10.92 -3.78
N LEU A 344 -13.30 -10.08 -4.17
CA LEU A 344 -14.23 -9.40 -3.26
C LEU A 344 -15.20 -10.39 -2.59
N VAL A 345 -15.76 -11.33 -3.35
CA VAL A 345 -16.65 -12.38 -2.81
C VAL A 345 -15.87 -13.24 -1.83
N ALA A 346 -14.67 -13.70 -2.18
CA ALA A 346 -13.82 -14.49 -1.29
C ALA A 346 -13.45 -13.72 0.00
N ALA A 347 -13.20 -12.41 -0.09
CA ALA A 347 -12.87 -11.57 1.06
C ALA A 347 -14.05 -11.39 2.03
N THR A 348 -15.28 -11.32 1.49
CA THR A 348 -16.49 -11.03 2.27
C THR A 348 -17.30 -12.27 2.67
N ALA A 349 -17.04 -13.44 2.07
CA ALA A 349 -17.83 -14.66 2.24
C ALA A 349 -18.11 -15.03 3.70
N ARG A 350 -17.11 -14.92 4.60
CA ARG A 350 -17.25 -15.25 6.03
C ARG A 350 -18.13 -14.29 6.81
N HIS A 351 -18.35 -13.09 6.27
CA HIS A 351 -19.06 -12.00 6.93
C HIS A 351 -20.25 -11.51 6.12
N ALA A 352 -20.66 -12.26 5.09
CA ALA A 352 -21.69 -11.83 4.14
C ALA A 352 -22.97 -11.37 4.84
N ALA A 353 -23.48 -12.16 5.80
CA ALA A 353 -24.67 -11.81 6.56
C ALA A 353 -24.50 -10.54 7.41
N ARG A 354 -23.31 -10.33 8.00
CA ARG A 354 -23.03 -9.16 8.86
C ARG A 354 -22.81 -7.88 8.06
N LEU A 355 -22.29 -8.02 6.84
CA LEU A 355 -21.90 -6.92 5.97
C LEU A 355 -22.92 -6.63 4.87
N ALA A 356 -23.95 -7.46 4.64
CA ALA A 356 -24.90 -7.30 3.55
C ALA A 356 -25.51 -5.88 3.50
N LEU A 357 -26.15 -5.44 4.58
CA LEU A 357 -26.76 -4.12 4.65
C LEU A 357 -25.73 -2.97 4.59
N PRO A 358 -24.64 -2.96 5.39
CA PRO A 358 -23.59 -1.95 5.26
C PRO A 358 -22.97 -1.87 3.86
N ALA A 359 -22.71 -3.02 3.24
CA ALA A 359 -22.11 -3.10 1.91
C ALA A 359 -23.08 -2.63 0.82
N ALA A 360 -24.37 -2.94 0.94
CA ALA A 360 -25.38 -2.41 0.03
C ALA A 360 -25.47 -0.88 0.12
N ALA A 361 -25.47 -0.32 1.33
CA ALA A 361 -25.45 1.13 1.54
C ALA A 361 -24.17 1.77 0.97
N GLY A 362 -23.02 1.15 1.20
CA GLY A 362 -21.74 1.57 0.61
C GLY A 362 -21.75 1.54 -0.92
N ALA A 363 -22.22 0.43 -1.51
CA ALA A 363 -22.32 0.29 -2.97
C ALA A 363 -23.25 1.33 -3.59
N ALA A 364 -24.41 1.59 -2.98
CA ALA A 364 -25.33 2.63 -3.42
C ALA A 364 -24.66 4.02 -3.38
N ALA A 365 -24.00 4.36 -2.27
CA ALA A 365 -23.30 5.64 -2.13
C ALA A 365 -22.13 5.80 -3.12
N GLY A 366 -21.37 4.74 -3.37
CA GLY A 366 -20.31 4.72 -4.38
C GLY A 366 -20.86 4.88 -5.80
N CYS A 367 -21.96 4.20 -6.13
CA CYS A 367 -22.63 4.32 -7.42
C CYS A 367 -23.15 5.75 -7.65
N LEU A 368 -23.84 6.33 -6.67
CA LEU A 368 -24.28 7.72 -6.70
C LEU A 368 -23.10 8.68 -6.89
N THR A 369 -21.96 8.42 -6.25
CA THR A 369 -20.75 9.22 -6.43
C THR A 369 -20.27 9.23 -7.88
N VAL A 370 -20.24 8.06 -8.56
CA VAL A 370 -19.87 8.00 -9.98
C VAL A 370 -20.90 8.70 -10.87
N LEU A 371 -22.19 8.60 -10.54
CA LEU A 371 -23.25 9.23 -11.33
C LEU A 371 -23.31 10.76 -11.16
N CYS A 372 -22.95 11.27 -9.98
CA CYS A 372 -23.06 12.70 -9.65
C CYS A 372 -21.78 13.50 -9.95
N PHE A 373 -20.62 12.84 -10.03
CA PHE A 373 -19.35 13.53 -10.25
C PHE A 373 -18.68 13.03 -11.53
N THR A 374 -18.45 13.95 -12.47
CA THR A 374 -17.62 13.69 -13.63
C THR A 374 -16.15 13.88 -13.25
N ASP A 375 -15.33 12.87 -13.53
CA ASP A 375 -13.87 12.96 -13.38
C ASP A 375 -13.23 12.72 -14.75
N PRO A 376 -12.12 13.42 -15.08
CA PRO A 376 -11.44 13.28 -16.37
C PRO A 376 -10.78 11.91 -16.55
N TYR A 377 -10.54 11.18 -15.45
CA TYR A 377 -9.94 9.86 -15.42
C TYR A 377 -10.83 8.92 -14.62
N TYR A 378 -11.05 7.71 -15.14
CA TYR A 378 -11.88 6.72 -14.44
C TYR A 378 -11.25 6.30 -13.11
N GLU A 379 -9.92 6.33 -12.95
CA GLU A 379 -9.25 6.04 -11.67
C GLU A 379 -9.61 7.06 -10.57
N ALA A 380 -9.80 8.34 -10.93
CA ALA A 380 -10.22 9.35 -9.98
C ALA A 380 -11.68 9.13 -9.54
N ALA A 381 -12.57 8.80 -10.48
CA ALA A 381 -13.95 8.41 -10.18
C ALA A 381 -13.99 7.17 -9.28
N LEU A 382 -13.21 6.13 -9.61
CA LEU A 382 -13.12 4.90 -8.83
C LEU A 382 -12.58 5.15 -7.42
N LEU A 383 -11.54 5.98 -7.27
CA LEU A 383 -11.01 6.33 -5.94
C LEU A 383 -12.08 7.03 -5.10
N ARG A 384 -12.75 8.04 -5.67
CA ARG A 384 -13.81 8.79 -4.99
C ARG A 384 -14.95 7.86 -4.56
N ALA A 385 -15.43 7.03 -5.48
CA ALA A 385 -16.48 6.05 -5.22
C ALA A 385 -16.07 5.02 -4.17
N ALA A 386 -14.85 4.50 -4.22
CA ALA A 386 -14.34 3.54 -3.23
C ALA A 386 -14.24 4.14 -1.82
N VAL A 387 -13.77 5.39 -1.71
CA VAL A 387 -13.67 6.11 -0.43
C VAL A 387 -15.05 6.37 0.16
N VAL A 388 -16.00 6.85 -0.65
CA VAL A 388 -17.39 7.08 -0.20
C VAL A 388 -18.06 5.77 0.18
N ALA A 389 -17.94 4.73 -0.64
CA ALA A 389 -18.51 3.42 -0.37
C ALA A 389 -17.96 2.83 0.94
N LEU A 390 -16.65 2.89 1.15
CA LEU A 390 -16.01 2.40 2.36
C LEU A 390 -16.40 3.22 3.59
N GLY A 391 -16.40 4.55 3.47
CA GLY A 391 -16.82 5.46 4.53
C GLY A 391 -18.25 5.20 4.99
N THR A 392 -19.19 5.08 4.04
CA THR A 392 -20.60 4.74 4.31
C THR A 392 -20.73 3.34 4.93
N THR A 393 -20.05 2.34 4.39
CA THR A 393 -20.05 0.97 4.95
C THR A 393 -19.58 0.99 6.41
N ALA A 394 -18.48 1.70 6.68
CA ALA A 394 -17.91 1.81 8.01
C ALA A 394 -18.83 2.55 8.99
N ALA A 395 -19.48 3.64 8.55
CA ALA A 395 -20.44 4.39 9.34
C ALA A 395 -21.67 3.54 9.69
N VAL A 396 -22.25 2.83 8.73
CA VAL A 396 -23.40 1.94 8.95
C VAL A 396 -23.04 0.79 9.88
N CYS A 397 -21.85 0.17 9.73
CA CYS A 397 -21.37 -0.83 10.68
C CYS A 397 -21.29 -0.28 12.11
N ALA A 398 -20.72 0.92 12.29
CA ALA A 398 -20.59 1.54 13.61
C ALA A 398 -21.95 1.88 14.23
N LEU A 399 -22.90 2.41 13.43
CA LEU A 399 -24.26 2.72 13.88
C LEU A 399 -25.01 1.45 14.33
N LEU A 400 -24.92 0.38 13.55
CA LEU A 400 -25.58 -0.90 13.85
C LEU A 400 -24.96 -1.64 15.04
N ASP A 401 -23.69 -1.40 15.33
CA ASP A 401 -23.04 -1.93 16.54
C ASP A 401 -23.40 -1.09 17.76
N ALA A 402 -23.58 0.23 17.61
CA ALA A 402 -24.00 1.12 18.69
C ALA A 402 -25.48 0.93 19.07
N SER A 403 -26.36 0.66 18.12
CA SER A 403 -27.81 0.47 18.35
C SER A 403 -28.15 -0.86 19.05
N ARG A 404 -27.19 -1.79 19.13
CA ARG A 404 -27.32 -3.06 19.85
C ARG A 404 -26.80 -3.00 21.29
N LYS A 405 -26.49 -1.81 21.82
CA LYS A 405 -26.33 -1.66 23.27
C LYS A 405 -27.57 -2.26 23.96
N PRO A 406 -27.37 -3.11 24.97
CA PRO A 406 -28.38 -4.03 25.43
C PRO A 406 -29.60 -3.27 25.96
N LEU A 407 -30.79 -3.75 25.59
CA LEU A 407 -32.04 -3.43 26.28
C LEU A 407 -31.96 -3.75 27.79
N ASP A 408 -30.92 -4.47 28.24
CA ASP A 408 -30.59 -4.75 29.65
C ASP A 408 -30.12 -3.50 30.44
N ALA A 409 -30.01 -2.33 29.82
CA ALA A 409 -29.74 -1.05 30.49
C ALA A 409 -30.97 -0.13 30.56
N LEU A 410 -32.15 -0.60 30.16
CA LEU A 410 -33.41 0.09 30.42
C LEU A 410 -33.91 -0.33 31.81
N PRO A 411 -34.13 0.62 32.73
CA PRO A 411 -34.56 0.36 34.10
C PRO A 411 -35.95 -0.28 34.18
#